data_AF-A0A7Y3BZ12-F1
#
_entry.id   AF-A0A7Y3BZ12-F1
#
_cell.length_a   1.000
_cell.length_b   1.000
_cell.length_c   1.000
_cell.angle_alpha   90.00
_cell.angle_beta   90.00
_cell.angle_gamma   90.00
#
_symmetry.space_group_name_H-M   'P 1'
#
loop_
_entity.id
_entity.type
_entity.pdbx_description
1 polymer ?
#
loop_
_entity_poly.entity_id
_entity_poly.type
_entity_poly.pdbx_seq_one_letter_code
_entity_poly.pdbx_strand_id
1 'polypeptide(L)' 'GMYIGAGLGPGPRDGLMTGLAKHGRSIRRARTFVELGALLAGVVLGGELGWGTLLFAFGVGPVVQVFLPRWTVRV' A
#
# COMPACT_ATOMS: atom_id res chain seq x y z
N GLY A 1 -8.39 1.77 -2.79
CA GLY A 1 -8.34 3.19 -3.18
C GLY A 1 -9.72 3.82 -3.15
N MET A 2 -10.63 3.36 -4.01
CA MET A 2 -11.98 3.93 -4.15
C MET A 2 -12.76 3.99 -2.82
N TYR A 3 -12.78 2.91 -2.04
CA TYR A 3 -13.49 2.87 -0.76
C TYR A 3 -12.88 3.84 0.28
N ILE A 4 -11.55 3.98 0.30
CA ILE A 4 -10.82 4.94 1.13
C ILE A 4 -11.14 6.37 0.66
N GLY A 5 -11.16 6.60 -0.66
CA GLY A 5 -11.51 7.87 -1.26
C GLY A 5 -12.97 8.28 -1.06
N ALA A 6 -13.85 7.30 -0.86
CA ALA A 6 -15.27 7.49 -0.50
C ALA A 6 -15.49 7.68 1.01
N GLY A 7 -14.44 7.70 1.84
CA GLY A 7 -14.55 7.94 3.28
C GLY A 7 -14.98 6.73 4.11
N LEU A 8 -15.00 5.51 3.55
CA LEU A 8 -15.39 4.28 4.27
C LEU A 8 -14.34 3.80 5.29
N GLY A 9 -13.27 4.57 5.49
CA GLY A 9 -12.15 4.22 6.36
C GLY A 9 -11.19 3.22 5.72
N PRO A 10 -9.91 3.16 6.16
CA PRO A 10 -8.94 2.19 5.64
C PRO A 10 -9.01 0.84 6.38
N GLY A 11 -8.87 -0.28 5.64
CA GLY A 11 -8.66 -1.61 6.25
C GLY A 11 -7.27 -1.76 6.90
N PRO A 12 -6.95 -2.84 7.63
CA PRO A 12 -5.75 -2.94 8.46
C PRO A 12 -4.41 -2.61 7.75
N ARG A 13 -4.18 -3.21 6.57
CA ARG A 13 -3.00 -2.95 5.73
C ARG A 13 -2.98 -1.52 5.17
N ASP A 14 -4.13 -1.03 4.75
CA ASP A 14 -4.30 0.34 4.26
C ASP A 14 -4.18 1.37 5.40
N GLY A 15 -4.48 0.97 6.64
CA GLY A 15 -4.33 1.73 7.87
C GLY A 15 -2.86 2.01 8.17
N LEU A 16 -2.00 1.00 8.00
CA LEU A 16 -0.54 1.19 8.10
C LEU A 16 -0.04 2.21 7.06
N MET A 17 -0.48 2.07 5.81
CA MET A 17 -0.12 3.00 4.74
C MET A 17 -0.63 4.43 5.01
N THR A 18 -1.92 4.59 5.31
CA THR A 18 -2.55 5.91 5.54
C THR A 18 -2.05 6.55 6.84
N GLY A 19 -1.78 5.76 7.88
CA GLY A 19 -1.15 6.21 9.12
C GLY A 19 0.26 6.74 8.90
N LEU A 20 1.11 6.01 8.18
CA LEU A 20 2.44 6.49 7.79
C LEU A 20 2.36 7.73 6.89
N ALA A 21 1.35 7.80 6.01
CA ALA A 21 1.13 8.97 5.17
C ALA A 21 0.71 10.21 5.97
N LYS A 22 -0.10 10.05 7.02
CA LYS A 22 -0.43 11.12 7.98
C LYS A 22 0.80 11.65 8.72
N HIS A 23 1.84 10.83 8.90
CA HIS A 23 3.13 11.23 9.49
C HIS A 23 4.10 11.83 8.45
N GLY A 24 3.61 12.30 7.30
CA GLY A 24 4.40 13.01 6.30
C GLY A 24 5.19 12.11 5.33
N ARG A 25 5.00 10.78 5.36
CA ARG A 25 5.60 9.88 4.36
C ARG A 25 4.75 9.88 3.08
N SER A 26 5.38 9.77 1.91
CA SER A 26 4.63 9.60 0.66
C SER A 26 3.82 8.30 0.68
N ILE A 27 2.60 8.31 0.15
CA ILE A 27 1.75 7.11 0.01
C ILE A 27 2.49 5.98 -0.71
N ARG A 28 3.28 6.27 -1.75
CA ARG A 28 4.11 5.27 -2.43
C ARG A 28 5.05 4.56 -1.47
N ARG A 29 5.90 5.32 -0.77
CA ARG A 29 6.90 4.75 0.16
C ARG A 29 6.22 3.98 1.29
N ALA A 30 5.14 4.52 1.87
CA ALA A 30 4.40 3.84 2.91
C ALA A 30 3.83 2.50 2.42
N ARG A 31 3.22 2.48 1.23
CA ARG A 31 2.65 1.27 0.65
C ARG A 31 3.73 0.25 0.32
N THR A 32 4.79 0.65 -0.40
CA THR A 32 5.90 -0.24 -0.75
C THR A 32 6.56 -0.83 0.50
N PHE A 33 6.74 -0.05 1.56
CA PHE A 33 7.30 -0.57 2.81
C PHE A 33 6.43 -1.67 3.45
N VAL A 34 5.11 -1.45 3.50
CA VAL A 34 4.17 -2.47 4.02
C VAL A 34 4.23 -3.75 3.19
N GLU A 35 4.28 -3.64 1.85
CA GLU A 35 4.41 -4.81 0.98
C GLU A 35 5.73 -5.55 1.17
N LEU A 36 6.83 -4.82 1.24
CA LEU A 36 8.15 -5.43 1.44
C LEU A 36 8.24 -6.10 2.80
N GLY A 37 7.66 -5.51 3.85
CA GLY A 37 7.56 -6.15 5.16
C GLY A 37 6.77 -7.46 5.11
N ALA A 38 5.60 -7.45 4.46
CA ALA A 38 4.79 -8.67 4.29
C ALA A 38 5.50 -9.73 3.43
N LEU A 39 6.18 -9.30 2.37
CA LEU A 39 6.98 -10.16 1.50
C LEU A 39 8.11 -10.84 2.28
N LEU A 40 8.91 -10.06 3.01
CA LEU A 40 10.01 -10.58 3.82
C LEU A 40 9.50 -11.55 4.88
N ALA A 41 8.40 -11.22 5.56
CA ALA A 41 7.78 -12.13 6.52
C ALA A 41 7.36 -13.46 5.84
N GLY A 42 6.72 -13.39 4.67
CA GLY A 42 6.34 -14.57 3.89
C GLY A 42 7.54 -15.43 3.50
N VAL A 43 8.63 -14.81 3.06
CA VAL A 43 9.88 -15.52 2.68
C VAL A 43 10.53 -16.20 3.88
N VAL A 44 10.61 -15.53 5.03
CA VAL A 44 11.14 -16.12 6.27
C VAL A 44 10.30 -17.32 6.72
N LEU A 45 9.00 -17.30 6.46
CA LEU A 45 8.09 -18.42 6.74
C LEU A 45 8.14 -19.53 5.67
N GLY A 46 9.05 -19.45 4.70
CA GLY A 46 9.23 -20.46 3.63
C GLY A 46 8.39 -20.22 2.37
N GLY A 47 7.81 -19.03 2.20
CA GLY A 47 7.05 -18.65 1.02
C GLY A 47 7.93 -18.44 -0.22
N GLU A 48 7.41 -18.80 -1.40
CA GLU A 48 8.12 -18.66 -2.66
C GLU A 48 8.09 -17.22 -3.22
N LEU A 49 9.22 -16.81 -3.81
CA LEU A 49 9.38 -15.54 -4.49
C LEU A 49 9.21 -15.70 -6.00
N GLY A 50 8.11 -15.18 -6.52
CA GLY A 50 7.87 -15.07 -7.96
C GLY A 50 8.14 -13.67 -8.50
N TRP A 51 8.41 -13.58 -9.80
CA TRP A 51 8.52 -12.29 -10.51
C TRP A 51 7.27 -11.42 -10.38
N GLY A 52 6.07 -12.05 -10.40
CA GLY A 52 4.80 -11.34 -10.17
C GLY A 52 4.71 -10.72 -8.78
N THR A 53 5.21 -11.42 -7.75
CA THR A 53 5.22 -10.93 -6.36
C THR A 53 6.13 -9.73 -6.19
N LEU A 54 7.33 -9.79 -6.80
CA LEU A 54 8.26 -8.65 -6.81
C LEU A 54 7.65 -7.45 -7.54
N LEU A 55 7.13 -7.67 -8.75
CA LEU A 55 6.48 -6.62 -9.53
C LEU A 55 5.33 -5.97 -8.75
N PHE A 56 4.53 -6.77 -8.05
CA PHE A 56 3.46 -6.29 -7.20
C PHE A 56 3.99 -5.46 -6.02
N ALA A 57 4.96 -5.99 -5.26
CA ALA A 57 5.48 -5.35 -4.05
C ALA A 57 6.09 -3.97 -4.34
N PHE A 58 6.81 -3.84 -5.46
CA PHE A 58 7.40 -2.56 -5.88
C PHE A 58 6.43 -1.67 -6.67
N GLY A 59 5.51 -2.25 -7.45
CA GLY A 59 4.62 -1.54 -8.37
C GLY A 59 3.35 -0.99 -7.73
N VAL A 60 2.82 -1.63 -6.68
CA VAL A 60 1.53 -1.24 -6.10
C VAL A 60 1.59 0.13 -5.42
N GLY A 61 2.72 0.49 -4.79
CA GLY A 61 2.88 1.79 -4.14
C GLY A 61 2.74 2.99 -5.08
N PRO A 62 3.51 3.06 -6.18
CA PRO A 62 3.35 4.08 -7.22
C PRO A 62 1.92 4.16 -7.76
N VAL A 63 1.32 3.01 -8.09
CA VAL A 63 -0.06 2.92 -8.61
C VAL A 63 -1.03 3.55 -7.60
N VAL A 64 -0.97 3.15 -6.33
CA VAL A 64 -1.85 3.70 -5.30
C VAL A 64 -1.66 5.20 -5.11
N GLN A 65 -0.42 5.71 -5.14
CA GLN A 65 -0.17 7.16 -5.06
C GLN A 65 -0.82 7.95 -6.21
N VAL A 66 -0.90 7.36 -7.40
CA VAL A 66 -1.52 8.00 -8.58
C VAL A 66 -3.04 7.97 -8.48
N PHE A 67 -3.62 6.82 -8.14
CA PHE A 67 -5.08 6.65 -8.19
C PHE A 67 -5.80 7.12 -6.92
N LEU A 68 -5.17 7.03 -5.74
CA LEU A 68 -5.84 7.40 -4.49
C LEU A 68 -6.28 8.87 -4.48
N PRO A 69 -5.43 9.87 -4.78
CA PRO A 69 -5.86 11.28 -4.82
C PRO A 69 -6.90 11.58 -5.91
N ARG A 70 -6.88 10.82 -7.02
CA ARG A 70 -7.83 10.98 -8.13
C ARG A 70 -9.23 10.47 -7.79
N TRP A 71 -9.31 9.52 -6.85
CA TRP A 71 -10.57 8.92 -6.42
C TRP A 71 -11.03 9.38 -5.04
N THR A 72 -10.25 10.24 -4.37
CA THR A 72 -10.68 10.88 -3.13
C THR A 72 -11.77 11.90 -3.44
N VAL A 73 -12.98 11.62 -2.97
CA VAL A 73 -14.08 12.57 -3.01
C VAL A 73 -13.78 13.66 -1.98
N ARG A 74 -13.67 14.92 -2.42
CA ARG A 74 -13.68 16.06 -1.49
C ARG A 74 -15.13 16.30 -1.12
N VAL A 75 -15.50 15.86 0.08
CA VAL A 75 -16.77 16.24 0.71
C VAL A 75 -16.54 17.54 1.47
#